data_AF-A0A9E3CQY2-F1
#
_entry.id   AF-A0A9E3CQY2-F1
#
_cell.length_a   1.000
_cell.length_b   1.000
_cell.length_c   1.000
_cell.angle_alpha   90.00
_cell.angle_beta   90.00
_cell.angle_gamma   90.00
#
_symmetry.space_group_name_H-M   'P 1'
#
loop_
_entity.id
_entity.type
_entity.pdbx_description
1 polymer ?
#
loop_
_entity_poly.entity_id
_entity_poly.type
_entity_poly.pdbx_seq_one_letter_code
_entity_poly.pdbx_strand_id
1 'polypeptide(L)'
;MKMLVVAQVYAKKQRDAGGANANPDDLKPKKEEIDAYLKDPKNTQQADQYLEDLKKVGLVPEAQPITDEVKEQFRQQWAPMAIMADKGRKAGVENDRSTQLQIQFQQAVALSRIYSNDLTKKLEPTDQEIDAYFAEHPEMDPKAARQKAEDVLKRARAGEDFDKLAKENSDEPGAKESGGDLGWFGRGRMVKPFEDAAFKLKDNEISDIVESQFGFHIIQVLGHREGKSEPNPMGEGDAAKGGQPEEQIHARHILIKPQTGQSANPFAAPKAPREAAKDAIVEKKTKEAIDEIAKRTNIKVPEDFPVKAPETPQMPPGMGGMGASPHGGDVGGDADEAAPPPAQESKPSGGAKPKTEGKKK
;
A
#
# COMPACT_ATOMS: atom_id res chain seq x y z
N MET A 1 -22.77 15.87 -7.39
CA MET A 1 -21.94 17.05 -7.02
C MET A 1 -22.72 18.34 -6.81
N LYS A 2 -23.37 18.93 -7.84
CA LYS A 2 -24.08 20.24 -7.71
C LYS A 2 -25.05 20.31 -6.52
N MET A 3 -25.91 19.30 -6.37
CA MET A 3 -26.86 19.20 -5.26
C MET A 3 -26.18 19.30 -3.89
N LEU A 4 -25.10 18.54 -3.68
CA LEU A 4 -24.37 18.51 -2.41
C LEU A 4 -23.85 19.89 -2.04
N VAL A 5 -23.22 20.58 -3.01
CA VAL A 5 -22.69 21.93 -2.78
C VAL A 5 -23.81 22.91 -2.45
N VAL A 6 -24.91 22.91 -3.21
CA VAL A 6 -26.04 23.81 -2.95
C VAL A 6 -26.65 23.55 -1.57
N ALA A 7 -26.83 22.29 -1.18
CA ALA A 7 -27.34 21.92 0.14
C ALA A 7 -26.41 22.38 1.27
N GLN A 8 -25.10 22.16 1.13
CA GLN A 8 -24.09 22.55 2.12
C GLN A 8 -24.02 24.07 2.28
N VAL A 9 -23.98 24.82 1.17
CA VAL A 9 -23.94 26.28 1.21
C VAL A 9 -25.24 26.84 1.80
N TYR A 10 -26.39 26.27 1.43
CA TYR A 10 -27.67 26.68 2.02
C TYR A 10 -27.71 26.44 3.53
N ALA A 11 -27.34 25.23 3.99
CA ALA A 11 -27.28 24.91 5.41
C ALA A 11 -26.33 25.84 6.17
N LYS A 12 -25.15 26.14 5.60
CA LYS A 12 -24.20 27.10 6.17
C LYS A 12 -24.81 28.49 6.30
N LYS A 13 -25.46 29.01 5.24
CA LYS A 13 -26.12 30.32 5.29
C LYS A 13 -27.22 30.40 6.35
N GLN A 14 -28.01 29.34 6.49
CA GLN A 14 -29.07 29.29 7.51
C GLN A 14 -28.49 29.26 8.93
N ARG A 15 -27.41 28.51 9.15
CA ARG A 15 -26.67 28.51 10.42
C ARG A 15 -26.10 29.89 10.73
N ASP A 16 -25.45 30.52 9.76
CA ASP A 16 -24.82 31.82 9.93
C ASP A 16 -25.89 32.92 10.21
N ALA A 17 -27.08 32.81 9.61
CA ALA A 17 -28.23 33.69 9.88
C ALA A 17 -28.86 33.46 11.27
N GLY A 18 -28.85 32.23 11.77
CA GLY A 18 -29.36 31.87 13.10
C GLY A 18 -28.41 32.23 14.27
N GLY A 19 -27.18 32.64 13.97
CA GLY A 19 -26.17 32.99 14.98
C GLY A 19 -25.60 31.80 15.76
N ALA A 20 -24.72 32.07 16.73
CA ALA A 20 -23.98 31.04 17.50
C ALA A 20 -24.86 30.08 18.33
N ASN A 21 -26.14 30.41 18.52
CA ASN A 21 -27.10 29.63 19.31
C ASN A 21 -28.09 28.82 18.45
N ALA A 22 -27.96 28.83 17.13
CA ALA A 22 -28.81 28.02 16.25
C ALA A 22 -28.56 26.53 16.49
N ASN A 23 -29.61 25.77 16.81
CA ASN A 23 -29.51 24.31 16.95
C ASN A 23 -29.30 23.67 15.57
N PRO A 24 -28.21 22.90 15.34
CA PRO A 24 -27.96 22.23 14.06
C PRO A 24 -29.09 21.30 13.60
N ASP A 25 -29.88 20.76 14.52
CA ASP A 25 -31.00 19.88 14.19
C ASP A 25 -32.20 20.62 13.60
N ASP A 26 -32.37 21.91 13.90
CA ASP A 26 -33.46 22.73 13.34
C ASP A 26 -33.22 23.06 11.85
N LEU A 27 -31.99 22.89 11.38
CA LEU A 27 -31.59 23.09 9.98
C LEU A 27 -31.86 21.86 9.10
N LYS A 28 -32.06 20.69 9.71
CA LYS A 28 -32.31 19.44 8.99
C LYS A 28 -33.79 19.35 8.60
N PRO A 29 -34.12 18.81 7.41
CA PRO A 29 -35.49 18.47 7.07
C PRO A 29 -36.10 17.54 8.13
N LYS A 30 -37.34 17.80 8.52
CA LYS A 30 -38.07 16.94 9.47
C LYS A 30 -38.41 15.61 8.83
N LYS A 31 -38.65 14.59 9.66
CA LYS A 31 -39.01 13.25 9.18
C LYS A 31 -40.22 13.27 8.25
N GLU A 32 -41.24 14.07 8.56
CA GLU A 32 -42.45 14.17 7.72
C GLU A 32 -42.14 14.77 6.34
N GLU A 33 -41.16 15.68 6.26
CA GLU A 33 -40.72 16.29 5.01
C GLU A 33 -39.93 15.27 4.16
N ILE A 34 -39.10 14.46 4.81
CA ILE A 34 -38.35 13.36 4.16
C ILE A 34 -39.32 12.30 3.62
N ASP A 35 -40.26 11.85 4.45
CA ASP A 35 -41.26 10.84 4.07
C ASP A 35 -42.16 11.35 2.93
N ALA A 36 -42.54 12.64 2.94
CA ALA A 36 -43.29 13.26 1.86
C ALA A 36 -42.46 13.35 0.56
N TYR A 37 -41.17 13.69 0.65
CA TYR A 37 -40.28 13.76 -0.50
C TYR A 37 -40.09 12.39 -1.17
N LEU A 38 -39.92 11.33 -0.37
CA LEU A 38 -39.70 9.97 -0.86
C LEU A 38 -40.97 9.29 -1.42
N LYS A 39 -42.17 9.83 -1.17
CA LYS A 39 -43.41 9.34 -1.78
C LYS A 39 -43.51 9.64 -3.28
N ASP A 40 -42.77 10.64 -3.78
CA ASP A 40 -42.75 10.96 -5.21
C ASP A 40 -41.83 9.96 -5.95
N PRO A 41 -42.35 9.14 -6.89
CA PRO A 41 -41.53 8.19 -7.65
C PRO A 41 -40.38 8.85 -8.41
N LYS A 42 -40.52 10.12 -8.80
CA LYS A 42 -39.45 10.84 -9.49
C LYS A 42 -38.23 11.03 -8.59
N ASN A 43 -38.45 11.29 -7.30
CA ASN A 43 -37.38 11.53 -6.35
C ASN A 43 -36.63 10.23 -6.00
N THR A 44 -37.36 9.13 -5.85
CA THR A 44 -36.77 7.80 -5.61
C THR A 44 -36.01 7.29 -6.84
N GLN A 45 -36.57 7.46 -8.04
CA GLN A 45 -35.85 7.16 -9.30
C GLN A 45 -34.58 7.99 -9.46
N GLN A 46 -34.61 9.27 -9.10
CA GLN A 46 -33.43 10.13 -9.17
C GLN A 46 -32.32 9.68 -8.21
N ALA A 47 -32.68 9.27 -6.99
CA ALA A 47 -31.74 8.74 -6.00
C ALA A 47 -31.11 7.43 -6.50
N ASP A 48 -31.94 6.49 -6.99
CA ASP A 48 -31.47 5.21 -7.51
C ASP A 48 -30.55 5.40 -8.72
N GLN A 49 -30.92 6.27 -9.66
CA GLN A 49 -30.10 6.56 -10.84
C GLN A 49 -28.74 7.13 -10.44
N TYR A 50 -28.71 8.03 -9.45
CA TYR A 50 -27.45 8.59 -8.96
C TYR A 50 -26.55 7.52 -8.33
N LEU A 51 -27.12 6.60 -7.55
CA LEU A 51 -26.38 5.48 -6.98
C LEU A 51 -25.78 4.57 -8.07
N GLU A 52 -26.57 4.26 -9.10
CA GLU A 52 -26.09 3.49 -10.26
C GLU A 52 -24.97 4.22 -11.01
N ASP A 53 -25.09 5.53 -11.21
CA ASP A 53 -24.06 6.32 -11.88
C ASP A 53 -22.76 6.37 -11.06
N LEU A 54 -22.84 6.51 -9.73
CA LEU A 54 -21.67 6.42 -8.85
C LEU A 54 -20.95 5.07 -8.96
N LYS A 55 -21.71 3.97 -9.09
CA LYS A 55 -21.15 2.64 -9.33
C LYS A 55 -20.46 2.55 -10.69
N LYS A 56 -21.09 3.03 -11.75
CA LYS A 56 -20.50 3.04 -13.11
C LYS A 56 -19.17 3.78 -13.18
N VAL A 57 -19.02 4.86 -12.41
CA VAL A 57 -17.79 5.66 -12.42
C VAL A 57 -16.77 5.22 -11.34
N GLY A 58 -16.98 4.08 -10.68
CA GLY A 58 -16.06 3.53 -9.69
C GLY A 58 -15.95 4.35 -8.40
N LEU A 59 -16.97 5.15 -8.07
CA LEU A 59 -17.06 5.88 -6.79
C LEU A 59 -17.79 5.08 -5.69
N VAL A 60 -18.39 3.95 -6.06
CA VAL A 60 -18.93 2.93 -5.16
C VAL A 60 -18.19 1.62 -5.46
N PRO A 61 -17.75 0.84 -4.44
CA PRO A 61 -17.06 -0.43 -4.67
C PRO A 61 -17.86 -1.39 -5.56
N GLU A 62 -17.23 -1.92 -6.63
CA GLU A 62 -17.89 -2.81 -7.61
C GLU A 62 -18.45 -4.10 -6.97
N ALA A 63 -17.79 -4.59 -5.92
CA ALA A 63 -18.11 -5.85 -5.24
C ALA A 63 -19.42 -5.84 -4.45
N GLN A 64 -20.06 -4.67 -4.24
CA GLN A 64 -21.33 -4.61 -3.51
C GLN A 64 -22.54 -4.63 -4.47
N PRO A 65 -23.46 -5.59 -4.31
CA PRO A 65 -24.72 -5.57 -5.04
C PRO A 65 -25.59 -4.40 -4.55
N ILE A 66 -26.21 -3.68 -5.49
CA ILE A 66 -27.18 -2.63 -5.16
C ILE A 66 -28.53 -3.33 -4.93
N THR A 67 -28.73 -3.83 -3.72
CA THR A 67 -29.99 -4.45 -3.30
C THR A 67 -31.06 -3.39 -3.02
N ASP A 68 -32.32 -3.82 -2.91
CA ASP A 68 -33.41 -2.90 -2.54
C ASP A 68 -33.22 -2.27 -1.17
N GLU A 69 -32.61 -3.00 -0.22
CA GLU A 69 -32.26 -2.46 1.10
C GLU A 69 -31.21 -1.35 1.00
N VAL A 70 -30.17 -1.56 0.17
CA VAL A 70 -29.13 -0.54 -0.06
C VAL A 70 -29.74 0.69 -0.74
N LYS A 71 -30.64 0.51 -1.71
CA LYS A 71 -31.37 1.63 -2.35
C LYS A 71 -32.20 2.38 -1.34
N GLU A 72 -32.92 1.68 -0.47
CA GLU A 72 -33.75 2.33 0.56
C GLU A 72 -32.89 3.11 1.55
N GLN A 73 -31.82 2.52 2.08
CA GLN A 73 -30.87 3.23 2.94
C GLN A 73 -30.26 4.45 2.23
N PHE A 74 -29.90 4.32 0.96
CA PHE A 74 -29.37 5.41 0.16
C PHE A 74 -30.39 6.55 0.00
N ARG A 75 -31.64 6.24 -0.33
CA ARG A 75 -32.74 7.23 -0.44
C ARG A 75 -32.95 8.00 0.86
N GLN A 76 -32.90 7.32 2.00
CA GLN A 76 -33.04 7.95 3.32
C GLN A 76 -31.90 8.93 3.62
N GLN A 77 -30.68 8.67 3.15
CA GLN A 77 -29.55 9.62 3.26
C GLN A 77 -29.60 10.73 2.20
N TRP A 78 -30.10 10.41 1.01
CA TRP A 78 -30.21 11.32 -0.13
C TRP A 78 -31.28 12.40 0.07
N ALA A 79 -32.47 12.02 0.53
CA ALA A 79 -33.63 12.91 0.63
C ALA A 79 -33.36 14.18 1.44
N PRO A 80 -32.74 14.14 2.65
CA PRO A 80 -32.38 15.35 3.37
C PRO A 80 -31.52 16.32 2.55
N MET A 81 -30.52 15.78 1.82
CA MET A 81 -29.63 16.60 0.98
C MET A 81 -30.38 17.19 -0.21
N ALA A 82 -31.24 16.41 -0.86
CA ALA A 82 -32.02 16.87 -2.00
C ALA A 82 -33.03 17.96 -1.60
N ILE A 83 -33.72 17.80 -0.47
CA ILE A 83 -34.64 18.81 0.09
C ILE A 83 -33.88 20.11 0.39
N MET A 84 -32.72 20.02 1.06
CA MET A 84 -31.91 21.20 1.35
C MET A 84 -31.39 21.88 0.08
N ALA A 85 -31.00 21.10 -0.94
CA ALA A 85 -30.60 21.63 -2.23
C ALA A 85 -31.78 22.35 -2.91
N ASP A 86 -33.00 21.82 -2.85
CA ASP A 86 -34.20 22.45 -3.40
C ASP A 86 -34.51 23.78 -2.73
N LYS A 87 -34.40 23.84 -1.39
CA LYS A 87 -34.51 25.08 -0.63
C LYS A 87 -33.42 26.08 -1.04
N GLY A 88 -32.17 25.62 -1.17
CA GLY A 88 -31.04 26.43 -1.63
C GLY A 88 -31.23 27.00 -3.04
N ARG A 89 -31.74 26.19 -3.99
CA ARG A 89 -32.07 26.64 -5.34
C ARG A 89 -33.16 27.71 -5.34
N LYS A 90 -34.26 27.50 -4.60
CA LYS A 90 -35.34 28.49 -4.45
C LYS A 90 -34.84 29.80 -3.81
N ALA A 91 -33.89 29.71 -2.90
CA ALA A 91 -33.23 30.86 -2.28
C ALA A 91 -32.14 31.50 -3.16
N GLY A 92 -31.91 31.02 -4.39
CA GLY A 92 -30.94 31.58 -5.32
C GLY A 92 -29.47 31.31 -4.97
N VAL A 93 -29.17 30.42 -4.02
CA VAL A 93 -27.80 30.13 -3.53
C VAL A 93 -26.87 29.65 -4.65
N GLU A 94 -27.41 28.96 -5.66
CA GLU A 94 -26.64 28.47 -6.79
C GLU A 94 -26.17 29.56 -7.76
N ASN A 95 -26.72 30.77 -7.66
CA ASN A 95 -26.36 31.91 -8.49
C ASN A 95 -25.17 32.69 -7.93
N ASP A 96 -24.81 32.48 -6.66
CA ASP A 96 -23.65 33.12 -6.06
C ASP A 96 -22.36 32.64 -6.73
N ARG A 97 -21.47 33.59 -7.05
CA ARG A 97 -20.19 33.28 -7.71
C ARG A 97 -19.36 32.27 -6.91
N SER A 98 -19.33 32.40 -5.57
CA SER A 98 -18.60 31.48 -4.69
C SER A 98 -19.18 30.06 -4.74
N THR A 99 -20.51 29.92 -4.75
CA THR A 99 -21.18 28.61 -4.89
C THR A 99 -20.89 27.99 -6.25
N GLN A 100 -20.94 28.76 -7.34
CA GLN A 100 -20.59 28.27 -8.68
C GLN A 100 -19.15 27.77 -8.76
N LEU A 101 -18.20 28.50 -8.17
CA LEU A 101 -16.79 28.07 -8.10
C LEU A 101 -16.63 26.78 -7.28
N GLN A 102 -17.34 26.64 -6.16
CA GLN A 102 -17.33 25.39 -5.39
C GLN A 102 -17.94 24.22 -6.19
N ILE A 103 -19.02 24.45 -6.94
CA ILE A 103 -19.60 23.43 -7.83
C ILE A 103 -18.58 22.99 -8.89
N GLN A 104 -17.94 23.95 -9.57
CA GLN A 104 -16.93 23.67 -10.59
C GLN A 104 -15.73 22.91 -10.01
N PHE A 105 -15.25 23.33 -8.83
CA PHE A 105 -14.15 22.65 -8.14
C PHE A 105 -14.52 21.20 -7.80
N GLN A 106 -15.69 20.97 -7.22
CA GLN A 106 -16.14 19.61 -6.88
C GLN A 106 -16.38 18.74 -8.12
N GLN A 107 -16.83 19.32 -9.24
CA GLN A 107 -16.91 18.62 -10.51
C GLN A 107 -15.52 18.26 -11.05
N ALA A 108 -14.55 19.18 -10.97
CA ALA A 108 -13.17 18.94 -11.38
C ALA A 108 -12.51 17.83 -10.54
N VAL A 109 -12.71 17.82 -9.21
CA VAL A 109 -12.22 16.76 -8.33
C VAL A 109 -12.82 15.40 -8.70
N ALA A 110 -14.14 15.34 -8.94
CA ALA A 110 -14.80 14.11 -9.35
C ALA A 110 -14.26 13.61 -10.71
N LEU A 111 -14.16 14.50 -11.70
CA LEU A 111 -13.62 14.15 -13.02
C LEU A 111 -12.16 13.69 -12.94
N SER A 112 -11.33 14.36 -12.13
CA SER A 112 -9.95 13.95 -11.89
C SER A 112 -9.89 12.53 -11.35
N ARG A 113 -10.72 12.20 -10.35
CA ARG A 113 -10.75 10.84 -9.78
C ARG A 113 -11.20 9.78 -10.78
N ILE A 114 -12.24 10.08 -11.57
CA ILE A 114 -12.74 9.17 -12.61
C ILE A 114 -11.67 8.93 -13.66
N TYR A 115 -11.03 10.00 -14.12
CA TYR A 115 -9.94 9.94 -15.09
C TYR A 115 -8.74 9.16 -14.55
N SER A 116 -8.32 9.43 -13.30
CA SER A 116 -7.24 8.68 -12.65
C SER A 116 -7.56 7.19 -12.56
N ASN A 117 -8.78 6.81 -12.16
CA ASN A 117 -9.19 5.40 -12.09
C ASN A 117 -9.14 4.71 -13.46
N ASP A 118 -9.68 5.37 -14.50
CA ASP A 118 -9.64 4.85 -15.88
C ASP A 118 -8.21 4.74 -16.40
N LEU A 119 -7.37 5.74 -16.10
CA LEU A 119 -5.97 5.75 -16.47
C LEU A 119 -5.21 4.62 -15.78
N THR A 120 -5.36 4.43 -14.47
CA THR A 120 -4.73 3.32 -13.74
C THR A 120 -5.07 1.97 -14.36
N LYS A 121 -6.35 1.71 -14.69
CA LYS A 121 -6.77 0.48 -15.38
C LYS A 121 -6.09 0.29 -16.74
N LYS A 122 -5.90 1.37 -17.51
CA LYS A 122 -5.21 1.34 -18.81
C LYS A 122 -3.69 1.16 -18.69
N LEU A 123 -3.11 1.56 -17.57
CA LEU A 123 -1.68 1.45 -17.29
C LEU A 123 -1.29 0.07 -16.79
N GLU A 124 -2.24 -0.79 -16.39
CA GLU A 124 -1.97 -2.17 -15.99
C GLU A 124 -1.18 -2.92 -17.09
N PRO A 125 -0.03 -3.53 -16.75
CA PRO A 125 0.75 -4.30 -17.71
C PRO A 125 0.04 -5.59 -18.11
N THR A 126 0.00 -5.86 -19.40
CA THR A 126 -0.43 -7.14 -19.97
C THR A 126 0.67 -8.19 -19.86
N ASP A 127 0.30 -9.46 -19.93
CA ASP A 127 1.28 -10.57 -19.95
C ASP A 127 2.27 -10.46 -21.11
N GLN A 128 1.81 -9.94 -22.26
CA GLN A 128 2.68 -9.70 -23.42
C GLN A 128 3.71 -8.60 -23.16
N GLU A 129 3.33 -7.52 -22.48
CA GLU A 129 4.26 -6.44 -22.10
C GLU A 129 5.28 -6.95 -21.06
N ILE A 130 4.86 -7.81 -20.14
CA ILE A 130 5.74 -8.44 -19.15
C ILE A 130 6.73 -9.39 -19.83
N ASP A 131 6.26 -10.23 -20.76
CA ASP A 131 7.14 -11.15 -21.51
C ASP A 131 8.14 -10.37 -22.39
N ALA A 132 7.69 -9.28 -23.03
CA ALA A 132 8.57 -8.40 -23.80
C ALA A 132 9.62 -7.73 -22.90
N TYR A 133 9.23 -7.29 -21.70
CA TYR A 133 10.16 -6.73 -20.73
C TYR A 133 11.23 -7.75 -20.33
N PHE A 134 10.88 -9.00 -20.07
CA PHE A 134 11.87 -10.05 -19.80
C PHE A 134 12.76 -10.40 -20.98
N ALA A 135 12.26 -10.29 -22.22
CA ALA A 135 13.09 -10.47 -23.41
C ALA A 135 14.15 -9.35 -23.55
N GLU A 136 13.81 -8.12 -23.16
CA GLU A 136 14.75 -6.98 -23.11
C GLU A 136 15.67 -7.02 -21.89
N HIS A 137 15.21 -7.68 -20.81
CA HIS A 137 15.89 -7.80 -19.52
C HIS A 137 16.04 -9.26 -19.06
N PRO A 138 16.81 -10.08 -19.79
CA PRO A 138 16.93 -11.52 -19.51
C PRO A 138 17.51 -11.84 -18.13
N GLU A 139 18.27 -10.91 -17.52
CA GLU A 139 18.78 -11.02 -16.16
C GLU A 139 17.65 -11.07 -15.09
N MET A 140 16.50 -10.49 -15.41
CA MET A 140 15.33 -10.47 -14.53
C MET A 140 14.33 -11.59 -14.84
N ASP A 141 14.51 -12.32 -15.94
CA ASP A 141 13.60 -13.39 -16.35
C ASP A 141 13.71 -14.59 -15.38
N PRO A 142 12.62 -14.98 -14.69
CA PRO A 142 12.58 -16.21 -13.91
C PRO A 142 12.98 -17.45 -14.71
N LYS A 143 12.74 -17.50 -16.03
CA LYS A 143 13.13 -18.62 -16.89
C LYS A 143 14.64 -18.75 -16.99
N ALA A 144 15.36 -17.65 -17.12
CA ALA A 144 16.83 -17.66 -17.18
C ALA A 144 17.42 -18.12 -15.85
N ALA A 145 16.90 -17.62 -14.72
CA ALA A 145 17.30 -18.07 -13.40
C ALA A 145 16.97 -19.54 -13.15
N ARG A 146 15.80 -20.01 -13.60
CA ARG A 146 15.41 -21.43 -13.52
C ARG A 146 16.32 -22.31 -14.37
N GLN A 147 16.67 -21.89 -15.59
CA GLN A 147 17.58 -22.63 -16.45
C GLN A 147 18.97 -22.74 -15.82
N LYS A 148 19.50 -21.66 -15.23
CA LYS A 148 20.76 -21.71 -14.45
C LYS A 148 20.64 -22.70 -13.28
N ALA A 149 19.52 -22.72 -12.56
CA ALA A 149 19.27 -23.68 -11.49
C ALA A 149 19.19 -25.13 -12.00
N GLU A 150 18.56 -25.36 -13.15
CA GLU A 150 18.52 -26.69 -13.79
C GLU A 150 19.93 -27.18 -14.16
N ASP A 151 20.78 -26.30 -14.67
CA ASP A 151 22.15 -26.67 -15.05
C ASP A 151 23.04 -26.92 -13.83
N VAL A 152 22.91 -26.13 -12.76
CA VAL A 152 23.60 -26.38 -11.48
C VAL A 152 23.10 -27.69 -10.84
N LEU A 153 21.79 -27.95 -10.86
CA LEU A 153 21.22 -29.18 -10.32
C LEU A 153 21.73 -30.41 -11.08
N LYS A 154 21.84 -30.35 -12.42
CA LYS A 154 22.43 -31.42 -13.23
C LYS A 154 23.87 -31.71 -12.81
N ARG A 155 24.69 -30.67 -12.60
CA ARG A 155 26.09 -30.81 -12.14
C ARG A 155 26.16 -31.43 -10.74
N ALA A 156 25.33 -30.97 -9.82
CA ALA A 156 25.26 -31.50 -8.45
C ALA A 156 24.86 -32.99 -8.45
N ARG A 157 23.83 -33.37 -9.23
CA ARG A 157 23.40 -34.77 -9.37
C ARG A 157 24.40 -35.65 -10.11
N ALA A 158 25.26 -35.07 -10.95
CA ALA A 158 26.38 -35.76 -11.57
C ALA A 158 27.56 -36.01 -10.60
N GLY A 159 27.46 -35.54 -9.36
CA GLY A 159 28.46 -35.78 -8.31
C GLY A 159 29.53 -34.70 -8.20
N GLU A 160 29.37 -33.54 -8.84
CA GLU A 160 30.23 -32.39 -8.55
C GLU A 160 30.03 -31.91 -7.11
N ASP A 161 31.11 -31.47 -6.47
CA ASP A 161 31.08 -31.03 -5.08
C ASP A 161 30.12 -29.86 -4.87
N PHE A 162 29.15 -30.05 -3.98
CA PHE A 162 28.08 -29.09 -3.77
C PHE A 162 28.57 -27.81 -3.06
N ASP A 163 29.56 -27.90 -2.18
CA ASP A 163 30.17 -26.72 -1.54
C ASP A 163 30.80 -25.80 -2.59
N LYS A 164 31.57 -26.37 -3.51
CA LYS A 164 32.12 -25.65 -4.66
C LYS A 164 31.02 -25.04 -5.53
N LEU A 165 29.99 -25.81 -5.89
CA LEU A 165 28.86 -25.31 -6.69
C LEU A 165 28.14 -24.14 -6.00
N ALA A 166 27.94 -24.22 -4.68
CA ALA A 166 27.32 -23.16 -3.91
C ALA A 166 28.17 -21.88 -3.91
N LYS A 167 29.49 -22.00 -3.69
CA LYS A 167 30.42 -20.87 -3.73
C LYS A 167 30.48 -20.18 -5.08
N GLU A 168 30.37 -20.94 -6.17
CA GLU A 168 30.41 -20.44 -7.54
C GLU A 168 29.10 -19.79 -7.99
N ASN A 169 27.95 -20.34 -7.57
CA ASN A 169 26.67 -20.04 -8.22
C ASN A 169 25.60 -19.41 -7.31
N SER A 170 25.75 -19.50 -5.98
CA SER A 170 24.73 -19.02 -5.04
C SER A 170 24.76 -17.50 -4.90
N ASP A 171 23.59 -16.90 -4.97
CA ASP A 171 23.30 -15.47 -4.76
C ASP A 171 22.87 -15.18 -3.31
N GLU A 172 23.01 -16.16 -2.40
CA GLU A 172 22.83 -15.95 -0.96
C GLU A 172 24.01 -15.19 -0.36
N PRO A 173 23.76 -14.16 0.47
CA PRO A 173 24.82 -13.45 1.20
C PRO A 173 25.65 -14.42 2.06
N GLY A 174 26.97 -14.44 1.88
CA GLY A 174 27.89 -15.29 2.64
C GLY A 174 28.09 -16.71 2.08
N ALA A 175 27.40 -17.07 0.99
CA ALA A 175 27.53 -18.41 0.41
C ALA A 175 28.92 -18.70 -0.18
N LYS A 176 29.67 -17.66 -0.59
CA LYS A 176 31.05 -17.79 -1.07
C LYS A 176 32.00 -18.32 0.01
N GLU A 177 31.70 -18.02 1.26
CA GLU A 177 32.47 -18.44 2.42
C GLU A 177 31.91 -19.74 3.01
N SER A 178 30.58 -19.85 3.15
CA SER A 178 29.93 -20.98 3.83
C SER A 178 29.69 -22.21 2.95
N GLY A 179 29.78 -22.07 1.62
CA GLY A 179 29.32 -23.13 0.70
C GLY A 179 27.82 -23.37 0.79
N GLY A 180 27.06 -22.34 1.19
CA GLY A 180 25.61 -22.41 1.37
C GLY A 180 25.18 -23.21 2.60
N ASP A 181 26.09 -23.50 3.54
CA ASP A 181 25.75 -24.19 4.79
C ASP A 181 24.85 -23.32 5.68
N LEU A 182 23.69 -23.88 6.06
CA LEU A 182 22.69 -23.25 6.91
C LEU A 182 22.76 -23.75 8.36
N GLY A 183 23.62 -24.74 8.65
CA GLY A 183 23.68 -25.39 9.95
C GLY A 183 22.42 -26.19 10.26
N TRP A 184 22.19 -26.45 11.55
CA TRP A 184 21.05 -27.22 12.04
C TRP A 184 19.84 -26.31 12.29
N PHE A 185 18.68 -26.65 11.73
CA PHE A 185 17.43 -25.94 11.98
C PHE A 185 16.23 -26.88 12.11
N GLY A 186 15.26 -26.47 12.93
CA GLY A 186 13.94 -27.09 13.07
C GLY A 186 12.89 -26.42 12.18
N ARG A 187 11.62 -26.83 12.31
CA ARG A 187 10.53 -26.25 11.52
C ARG A 187 10.20 -24.82 11.96
N GLY A 188 9.59 -24.05 11.07
CA GLY A 188 9.25 -22.63 11.25
C GLY A 188 10.43 -21.66 11.09
N ARG A 189 11.64 -22.13 10.74
CA ARG A 189 12.83 -21.29 10.58
C ARG A 189 13.09 -20.85 9.14
N MET A 190 12.54 -21.57 8.16
CA MET A 190 12.69 -21.30 6.74
C MET A 190 11.32 -21.01 6.12
N VAL A 191 11.31 -20.40 4.93
CA VAL A 191 10.05 -20.23 4.17
C VAL A 191 9.44 -21.59 3.84
N LYS A 192 8.12 -21.67 3.93
CA LYS A 192 7.36 -22.94 3.83
C LYS A 192 7.76 -23.85 2.66
N PRO A 193 7.94 -23.36 1.41
CA PRO A 193 8.33 -24.22 0.29
C PRO A 193 9.71 -24.88 0.48
N PHE A 194 10.67 -24.13 1.05
CA PHE A 194 12.01 -24.62 1.34
C PHE A 194 11.98 -25.71 2.40
N GLU A 195 11.30 -25.44 3.51
CA GLU A 195 11.18 -26.37 4.62
C GLU A 195 10.48 -27.67 4.21
N ASP A 196 9.35 -27.57 3.53
CA ASP A 196 8.56 -28.73 3.09
C ASP A 196 9.37 -29.65 2.15
N ALA A 197 10.33 -29.10 1.40
CA ALA A 197 11.23 -29.87 0.54
C ALA A 197 12.39 -30.46 1.34
N ALA A 198 13.08 -29.65 2.15
CA ALA A 198 14.26 -30.06 2.89
C ALA A 198 13.97 -31.22 3.85
N PHE A 199 12.89 -31.14 4.64
CA PHE A 199 12.52 -32.20 5.60
C PHE A 199 11.98 -33.49 4.96
N LYS A 200 11.81 -33.54 3.63
CA LYS A 200 11.45 -34.79 2.92
C LYS A 200 12.67 -35.56 2.42
N LEU A 201 13.83 -34.91 2.40
CA LEU A 201 15.07 -35.49 1.88
C LEU A 201 15.70 -36.39 2.93
N LYS A 202 16.41 -37.41 2.48
CA LYS A 202 17.27 -38.24 3.34
C LYS A 202 18.66 -37.61 3.45
N ASP A 203 19.46 -38.17 4.36
CA ASP A 203 20.86 -37.80 4.51
C ASP A 203 21.61 -37.94 3.17
N ASN A 204 22.32 -36.87 2.80
CA ASN A 204 23.07 -36.65 1.57
C ASN A 204 22.24 -36.54 0.29
N GLU A 205 20.90 -36.50 0.38
CA GLU A 205 20.03 -36.36 -0.78
C GLU A 205 19.92 -34.89 -1.23
N ILE A 206 19.78 -34.70 -2.55
CA ILE A 206 19.64 -33.40 -3.20
C ILE A 206 18.21 -33.25 -3.73
N SER A 207 17.56 -32.13 -3.41
CA SER A 207 16.20 -31.82 -3.85
C SER A 207 16.05 -31.66 -5.36
N ASP A 208 14.80 -31.63 -5.84
CA ASP A 208 14.48 -30.90 -7.06
C ASP A 208 14.59 -29.39 -6.85
N ILE A 209 14.39 -28.59 -7.89
CA ILE A 209 14.35 -27.12 -7.77
C ILE A 209 13.12 -26.71 -6.95
N VAL A 210 13.36 -25.96 -5.89
CA VAL A 210 12.32 -25.40 -5.02
C VAL A 210 12.19 -23.91 -5.31
N GLU A 211 10.99 -23.45 -5.63
CA GLU A 211 10.72 -22.03 -5.89
C GLU A 211 10.21 -21.33 -4.61
N SER A 212 10.73 -20.14 -4.33
CA SER A 212 10.22 -19.26 -3.27
C SER A 212 10.28 -17.79 -3.70
N GLN A 213 9.77 -16.89 -2.86
CA GLN A 213 9.85 -15.44 -3.09
C GLN A 213 11.29 -14.91 -3.25
N PHE A 214 12.30 -15.68 -2.82
CA PHE A 214 13.72 -15.32 -2.97
C PHE A 214 14.35 -15.87 -4.25
N GLY A 215 13.68 -16.73 -5.02
CA GLY A 215 14.24 -17.36 -6.22
C GLY A 215 14.19 -18.89 -6.19
N PHE A 216 15.13 -19.52 -6.87
CA PHE A 216 15.21 -20.98 -7.02
C PHE A 216 16.27 -21.57 -6.10
N HIS A 217 15.88 -22.58 -5.31
CA HIS A 217 16.71 -23.23 -4.32
C HIS A 217 17.00 -24.66 -4.74
N ILE A 218 18.26 -25.07 -4.60
CA ILE A 218 18.68 -26.47 -4.66
C ILE A 218 19.19 -26.81 -3.27
N ILE A 219 18.62 -27.84 -2.64
CA ILE A 219 18.85 -28.14 -1.23
C ILE A 219 19.55 -29.49 -1.14
N GLN A 220 20.57 -29.58 -0.29
CA GLN A 220 21.15 -30.85 0.12
C GLN A 220 21.06 -30.99 1.64
N VAL A 221 20.47 -32.09 2.10
CA VAL A 221 20.45 -32.42 3.54
C VAL A 221 21.68 -33.26 3.87
N LEU A 222 22.39 -32.87 4.92
CA LEU A 222 23.62 -33.51 5.40
C LEU A 222 23.36 -34.46 6.57
N GLY A 223 22.27 -34.26 7.31
CA GLY A 223 21.92 -35.11 8.44
C GLY A 223 20.61 -34.73 9.13
N HIS A 224 20.04 -35.68 9.86
CA HIS A 224 18.90 -35.49 10.76
C HIS A 224 19.33 -35.73 12.22
N ARG A 225 18.72 -34.99 13.15
CA ARG A 225 18.88 -35.22 14.60
C ARG A 225 17.63 -34.81 15.36
N GLU A 226 17.47 -35.36 16.55
CA GLU A 226 16.55 -34.81 17.55
C GLU A 226 17.29 -33.72 18.34
N GLY A 227 16.73 -32.50 18.37
CA GLY A 227 17.31 -31.35 19.08
C GLY A 227 16.26 -30.63 19.91
N LYS A 228 16.70 -29.78 20.85
CA LYS A 228 15.77 -28.89 21.54
C LYS A 228 15.33 -27.78 20.58
N SER A 229 14.03 -27.48 20.54
CA SER A 229 13.51 -26.36 19.76
C SER A 229 14.15 -25.04 20.22
N GLU A 230 14.77 -24.31 19.29
CA GLU A 230 15.28 -22.97 19.54
C GLU A 230 14.22 -21.92 19.16
N PRO A 231 14.11 -20.81 19.90
CA PRO A 231 13.16 -19.76 19.59
C PRO A 231 13.38 -19.21 18.16
N ASN A 232 12.32 -19.10 17.37
CA ASN A 232 12.37 -18.46 16.04
C ASN A 232 12.67 -16.96 16.20
N PRO A 233 13.81 -16.44 15.69
CA PRO A 233 14.14 -15.02 15.80
C PRO A 233 13.28 -14.12 14.89
N MET A 234 12.51 -14.67 13.94
CA MET A 234 11.71 -13.90 12.96
C MET A 234 10.19 -13.80 13.25
N GLY A 235 9.71 -14.30 14.39
CA GLY A 235 8.43 -13.83 14.97
C GLY A 235 7.11 -14.16 14.24
N GLU A 236 7.11 -14.97 13.18
CA GLU A 236 5.86 -15.45 12.55
C GLU A 236 5.75 -16.97 12.67
N GLY A 237 4.88 -17.39 13.59
CA GLY A 237 4.62 -18.80 13.93
C GLY A 237 4.33 -18.94 15.42
N ASP A 238 3.39 -19.82 15.77
CA ASP A 238 3.07 -20.14 17.17
C ASP A 238 4.37 -20.44 17.92
N ALA A 239 4.69 -19.61 18.91
CA ALA A 239 5.87 -19.78 19.75
C ALA A 239 5.90 -21.22 20.27
N ALA A 240 6.87 -22.01 19.79
CA ALA A 240 7.03 -23.39 20.15
C ALA A 240 7.04 -23.49 21.68
N LYS A 241 6.10 -24.29 22.20
CA LYS A 241 6.07 -24.72 23.61
C LYS A 241 7.43 -25.35 23.92
N GLY A 242 8.27 -24.62 24.64
CA GLY A 242 9.64 -25.02 24.91
C GLY A 242 9.73 -26.39 25.60
N GLY A 243 10.60 -27.25 25.10
CA GLY A 243 11.12 -28.41 25.84
C GLY A 243 10.89 -29.80 25.24
N GLN A 244 10.12 -29.95 24.15
CA GLN A 244 10.02 -31.23 23.44
C GLN A 244 11.19 -31.39 22.44
N PRO A 245 11.76 -32.59 22.27
CA PRO A 245 12.67 -32.88 21.17
C PRO A 245 11.93 -32.63 19.85
N GLU A 246 12.54 -31.84 18.97
CA GLU A 246 12.07 -31.58 17.63
C GLU A 246 13.10 -32.10 16.63
N GLU A 247 12.62 -32.66 15.53
CA GLU A 247 13.46 -33.03 14.40
C GLU A 247 14.15 -31.77 13.85
N GLN A 248 15.47 -31.83 13.75
CA GLN A 248 16.29 -30.81 13.12
C GLN A 248 17.06 -31.45 11.97
N ILE A 249 17.23 -30.67 10.91
CA ILE A 249 18.05 -31.05 9.76
C ILE A 249 19.25 -30.13 9.65
N HIS A 250 20.39 -30.69 9.26
CA HIS A 250 21.53 -29.94 8.77
C HIS A 250 21.42 -29.89 7.26
N ALA A 251 21.28 -28.70 6.69
CA ALA A 251 21.21 -28.56 5.25
C ALA A 251 22.15 -27.48 4.74
N ARG A 252 22.52 -27.61 3.47
CA ARG A 252 23.11 -26.56 2.67
C ARG A 252 22.29 -26.33 1.42
N HIS A 253 22.39 -25.15 0.82
CA HIS A 253 21.64 -24.85 -0.40
C HIS A 253 22.38 -23.94 -1.37
N ILE A 254 21.88 -23.92 -2.60
CA ILE A 254 22.28 -22.97 -3.63
C ILE A 254 21.04 -22.15 -3.97
N LEU A 255 21.11 -20.84 -3.73
CA LEU A 255 20.07 -19.90 -4.09
C LEU A 255 20.43 -19.22 -5.41
N ILE A 256 19.59 -19.36 -6.42
CA ILE A 256 19.72 -18.62 -7.68
C ILE A 256 18.60 -17.60 -7.76
N LYS A 257 18.97 -16.32 -7.70
CA LYS A 257 18.04 -15.21 -7.78
C LYS A 257 17.86 -14.81 -9.25
N PRO A 258 16.63 -14.76 -9.77
CA PRO A 258 16.35 -13.82 -10.86
C PRO A 258 16.73 -12.42 -10.36
N GLN A 259 17.48 -11.64 -11.15
CA GLN A 259 17.81 -10.29 -10.72
C GLN A 259 16.49 -9.54 -10.57
N THR A 260 16.23 -9.02 -9.38
CA THR A 260 15.14 -8.06 -9.18
C THR A 260 15.82 -6.72 -9.25
N GLY A 261 15.40 -5.85 -10.18
CA GLY A 261 15.95 -4.50 -10.30
C GLY A 261 16.05 -3.85 -8.91
N GLN A 262 17.15 -3.16 -8.63
CA GLN A 262 17.37 -2.51 -7.35
C GLN A 262 16.16 -1.62 -7.03
N SER A 263 15.42 -1.96 -5.97
CA SER A 263 14.38 -1.08 -5.47
C SER A 263 15.02 0.24 -5.04
N ALA A 264 14.42 1.36 -5.46
CA ALA A 264 14.86 2.70 -5.03
C ALA A 264 14.87 2.84 -3.49
N ASN A 265 14.04 2.03 -2.81
CA ASN A 265 14.09 1.85 -1.37
C ASN A 265 14.90 0.58 -1.01
N PRO A 266 16.10 0.71 -0.39
CA PRO A 266 16.92 -0.43 0.00
C PRO A 266 16.35 -1.25 1.17
N PHE A 267 15.27 -0.78 1.81
CA PHE A 267 14.54 -1.47 2.88
C PHE A 267 13.23 -2.12 2.39
N ALA A 268 12.90 -2.01 1.10
CA ALA A 268 11.72 -2.67 0.56
C ALA A 268 11.88 -4.20 0.63
N ALA A 269 10.79 -4.89 0.96
CA ALA A 269 10.77 -6.34 0.89
C ALA A 269 11.07 -6.79 -0.55
N PRO A 270 11.87 -7.86 -0.76
CA PRO A 270 12.14 -8.37 -2.09
C PRO A 270 10.84 -8.78 -2.77
N LYS A 271 10.61 -8.27 -3.98
CA LYS A 271 9.44 -8.57 -4.80
C LYS A 271 9.73 -9.74 -5.74
N ALA A 272 8.69 -10.50 -6.11
CA ALA A 272 8.82 -11.50 -7.18
C ALA A 272 9.19 -10.80 -8.50
N PRO A 273 9.97 -11.42 -9.41
CA PRO A 273 10.43 -10.76 -10.63
C PRO A 273 9.32 -10.27 -11.53
N ARG A 274 8.20 -11.00 -11.60
CA ARG A 274 7.02 -10.59 -12.36
C ARG A 274 6.38 -9.32 -11.79
N GLU A 275 6.39 -9.15 -10.46
CA GLU A 275 5.90 -7.93 -9.82
C GLU A 275 6.89 -6.76 -10.03
N ALA A 276 8.19 -7.01 -9.95
CA ALA A 276 9.20 -6.00 -10.29
C ALA A 276 9.10 -5.53 -11.75
N ALA A 277 8.87 -6.46 -12.69
CA ALA A 277 8.63 -6.15 -14.09
C ALA A 277 7.36 -5.31 -14.28
N LYS A 278 6.26 -5.68 -13.59
CA LYS A 278 5.03 -4.88 -13.63
C LYS A 278 5.27 -3.45 -13.15
N ASP A 279 5.95 -3.27 -12.01
CA ASP A 279 6.22 -1.94 -11.47
C ASP A 279 7.01 -1.07 -12.45
N ALA A 280 8.07 -1.63 -13.05
CA ALA A 280 8.88 -0.92 -14.03
C ALA A 280 8.09 -0.54 -15.30
N ILE A 281 7.22 -1.43 -15.79
CA ILE A 281 6.34 -1.15 -16.92
C ILE A 281 5.33 -0.05 -16.55
N VAL A 282 4.72 -0.12 -15.37
CA VAL A 282 3.78 0.90 -14.87
C VAL A 282 4.47 2.25 -14.75
N GLU A 283 5.69 2.30 -14.21
CA GLU A 283 6.47 3.54 -14.09
C GLU A 283 6.71 4.18 -15.46
N LYS A 284 7.16 3.37 -16.43
CA LYS A 284 7.37 3.83 -17.82
C LYS A 284 6.07 4.35 -18.44
N LYS A 285 4.98 3.56 -18.40
CA LYS A 285 3.69 3.95 -18.97
C LYS A 285 3.11 5.19 -18.27
N THR A 286 3.32 5.33 -16.96
CA THR A 286 2.89 6.50 -16.18
C THR A 286 3.60 7.76 -16.65
N LYS A 287 4.92 7.70 -16.83
CA LYS A 287 5.71 8.82 -17.35
C LYS A 287 5.23 9.24 -18.74
N GLU A 288 5.04 8.27 -19.64
CA GLU A 288 4.52 8.53 -20.99
C GLU A 288 3.12 9.16 -20.97
N ALA A 289 2.24 8.68 -20.08
CA ALA A 289 0.90 9.23 -19.90
C ALA A 289 0.94 10.67 -19.36
N ILE A 290 1.80 10.97 -18.38
CA ILE A 290 1.99 12.33 -17.86
C ILE A 290 2.48 13.26 -18.96
N ASP A 291 3.45 12.82 -19.77
CA ASP A 291 3.97 13.61 -20.90
C ASP A 291 2.88 13.88 -21.95
N GLU A 292 2.03 12.89 -22.25
CA GLU A 292 0.89 13.04 -23.17
C GLU A 292 -0.16 14.03 -22.63
N ILE A 293 -0.47 13.94 -21.33
CA ILE A 293 -1.37 14.89 -20.64
C ILE A 293 -0.76 16.30 -20.67
N ALA A 294 0.53 16.44 -20.38
CA ALA A 294 1.23 17.72 -20.41
C ALA A 294 1.23 18.36 -21.80
N LYS A 295 1.40 17.56 -22.87
CA LYS A 295 1.33 18.03 -24.26
C LYS A 295 -0.06 18.50 -24.67
N ARG A 296 -1.12 17.92 -24.11
CA ARG A 296 -2.52 18.25 -24.43
C ARG A 296 -3.07 19.38 -23.58
N THR A 297 -2.50 19.61 -22.41
CA THR A 297 -2.96 20.68 -21.51
C THR A 297 -2.32 22.01 -21.90
N ASN A 298 -3.15 23.06 -22.01
CA ASN A 298 -2.68 24.42 -22.24
C ASN A 298 -2.48 25.20 -20.93
N ILE A 299 -2.28 24.46 -19.82
CA ILE A 299 -2.13 25.02 -18.47
C ILE A 299 -0.64 25.06 -18.17
N LYS A 300 -0.09 26.26 -18.01
CA LYS A 300 1.27 26.47 -17.52
C LYS A 300 1.20 26.70 -16.01
N VAL A 301 1.67 25.73 -15.22
CA VAL A 301 1.88 25.92 -13.79
C VAL A 301 3.27 26.51 -13.62
N PRO A 302 3.43 27.68 -12.97
CA PRO A 302 4.74 28.22 -12.62
C PRO A 302 5.54 27.23 -11.76
N GLU A 303 6.86 27.12 -11.96
CA GLU A 303 7.72 26.23 -11.16
C GLU A 303 7.70 26.59 -9.66
N ASP A 304 7.39 27.84 -9.34
CA ASP A 304 7.29 28.40 -7.99
C ASP A 304 5.85 28.44 -7.46
N PHE A 305 4.90 27.72 -8.07
CA PHE A 305 3.50 27.76 -7.67
C PHE A 305 3.34 27.37 -6.18
N PRO A 306 2.99 28.32 -5.28
CA PRO A 306 2.97 28.05 -3.87
C PRO A 306 1.77 27.16 -3.53
N VAL A 307 2.03 25.88 -3.28
CA VAL A 307 1.01 24.96 -2.74
C VAL A 307 0.81 25.30 -1.27
N LYS A 308 -0.16 26.17 -0.99
CA LYS A 308 -0.57 26.42 0.39
C LYS A 308 -1.35 25.20 0.87
N ALA A 309 -0.74 24.39 1.74
CA ALA A 309 -1.43 23.26 2.36
C ALA A 309 -2.75 23.77 2.97
N PRO A 310 -3.89 23.11 2.71
CA PRO A 310 -5.12 23.46 3.39
C PRO A 310 -4.89 23.31 4.89
N GLU A 311 -5.30 24.31 5.67
CA GLU A 311 -5.36 24.17 7.12
C GLU A 311 -6.20 22.91 7.42
N THR A 312 -5.63 21.96 8.13
CA THR A 312 -6.28 20.69 8.48
C THR A 312 -7.64 21.02 9.11
N PRO A 313 -8.77 20.66 8.48
CA PRO A 313 -10.07 20.90 9.07
C PRO A 313 -10.12 20.14 10.38
N GLN A 314 -10.19 20.85 11.51
CA GLN A 314 -10.50 20.23 12.79
C GLN A 314 -11.89 19.60 12.65
N MET A 315 -11.93 18.28 12.53
CA MET A 315 -13.19 17.55 12.48
C MET A 315 -13.90 17.74 13.82
N PRO A 316 -15.20 18.08 13.83
CA PRO A 316 -15.98 18.06 15.07
C PRO A 316 -15.99 16.63 15.62
N PRO A 317 -15.82 16.44 16.94
CA PRO A 317 -15.84 15.11 17.53
C PRO A 317 -17.21 14.47 17.31
N GLY A 318 -17.26 13.31 16.64
CA GLY A 318 -18.50 12.52 16.49
C GLY A 318 -18.84 11.94 15.12
N MET A 319 -18.06 12.20 14.06
CA MET A 319 -18.20 11.51 12.76
C MET A 319 -17.00 10.60 12.48
N GLY A 320 -16.76 9.64 13.37
CA GLY A 320 -15.94 8.46 13.09
C GLY A 320 -16.86 7.30 12.75
N GLY A 321 -17.17 7.11 11.46
CA GLY A 321 -18.17 6.11 11.08
C GLY A 321 -18.43 5.90 9.60
N MET A 322 -17.48 6.20 8.72
CA MET A 322 -17.40 5.59 7.39
C MET A 322 -15.92 5.51 7.04
N GLY A 323 -15.31 4.36 7.37
CA GLY A 323 -13.95 4.06 7.01
C GLY A 323 -13.82 3.95 5.50
N ALA A 324 -13.29 4.99 4.87
CA ALA A 324 -12.44 4.80 3.71
C ALA A 324 -11.01 4.75 4.26
N SER A 325 -10.47 3.55 4.41
CA SER A 325 -9.05 3.35 4.68
C SER A 325 -8.25 4.08 3.61
N PRO A 326 -7.22 4.87 3.96
CA PRO A 326 -6.24 5.31 2.99
C PRO A 326 -5.34 4.09 2.71
N HIS A 327 -5.61 3.35 1.65
CA HIS A 327 -4.57 2.51 1.06
C HIS A 327 -3.66 3.43 0.26
N GLY A 328 -2.38 3.41 0.64
CA GLY A 328 -1.32 4.25 0.10
C GLY A 328 -1.13 4.07 -1.40
N GLY A 329 -1.11 5.20 -2.09
CA GLY A 329 -0.27 5.38 -3.26
C GLY A 329 0.89 6.24 -2.81
N ASP A 330 2.05 5.63 -2.68
CA ASP A 330 3.33 6.33 -2.56
C ASP A 330 3.50 7.16 -3.84
N VAL A 331 3.42 8.48 -3.68
CA VAL A 331 3.92 9.42 -4.69
C VAL A 331 5.09 10.10 -4.02
N GLY A 332 6.29 9.58 -4.28
CA GLY A 332 7.55 10.21 -3.93
C GLY A 332 7.57 11.64 -4.44
N GLY A 333 7.42 12.58 -3.52
CA GLY A 333 7.80 13.97 -3.68
C GLY A 333 8.92 14.23 -2.70
N ASP A 334 10.06 14.66 -3.22
CA ASP A 334 11.27 15.01 -2.47
C ASP A 334 10.94 15.79 -1.20
N ALA A 335 11.13 15.14 -0.05
CA ALA A 335 11.07 15.78 1.24
C ALA A 335 12.44 16.44 1.48
N ASP A 336 12.44 17.77 1.32
CA ASP A 336 13.51 18.65 1.73
C ASP A 336 13.97 18.33 3.17
N GLU A 337 15.29 18.33 3.31
CA GLU A 337 16.08 17.97 4.47
C GLU A 337 15.71 18.82 5.70
N ALA A 338 14.88 18.28 6.60
CA ALA A 338 14.61 18.91 7.89
C ALA A 338 15.76 18.62 8.87
N ALA A 339 16.66 19.60 9.01
CA ALA A 339 17.73 19.62 10.01
C ALA A 339 17.21 19.35 11.44
N PRO A 340 17.97 18.64 12.30
CA PRO A 340 17.55 18.35 13.66
C PRO A 340 17.55 19.62 14.55
N PRO A 341 16.63 19.73 15.53
CA PRO A 341 16.56 20.88 16.42
C PRO A 341 17.79 20.96 17.36
N PRO A 342 18.22 22.17 17.75
CA PRO A 342 19.40 22.33 18.60
C PRO A 342 19.18 21.72 19.99
N ALA A 343 20.20 21.01 20.46
CA ALA A 343 20.26 20.39 21.77
C ALA A 343 20.07 21.45 22.89
N GLN A 344 19.14 21.19 23.80
CA GLN A 344 19.01 21.94 25.04
C GLN A 344 20.24 21.68 25.91
N GLU A 345 21.00 22.75 26.20
CA GLU A 345 22.10 22.74 27.16
C GLU A 345 21.60 22.30 28.53
N SER A 346 21.99 21.11 28.95
CA SER A 346 21.86 20.64 30.32
C SER A 346 22.95 21.29 31.17
N LYS A 347 22.54 22.11 32.13
CA LYS A 347 23.42 22.66 33.17
C LYS A 347 24.11 21.51 33.93
N PRO A 348 25.44 21.54 34.12
CA PRO A 348 26.10 20.53 34.94
C PRO A 348 25.86 20.80 36.43
N SER A 349 25.29 19.78 37.10
CA SER A 349 25.24 19.63 38.55
C SER A 349 26.66 19.55 39.10
N GLY A 350 27.04 20.53 39.91
CA GLY A 350 28.33 20.61 40.58
C GLY A 350 28.44 19.61 41.73
N GLY A 351 29.34 18.65 41.60
CA GLY A 351 29.74 17.72 42.65
C GLY A 351 31.25 17.67 42.82
N ALA A 352 31.67 17.81 44.09
CA ALA A 352 32.95 17.42 44.68
C ALA A 352 34.21 18.30 44.46
N LYS A 353 34.55 19.01 45.56
CA LYS A 353 35.87 19.59 45.88
C LYS A 353 37.00 18.55 45.86
N PRO A 354 38.22 18.94 45.47
CA PRO A 354 39.45 18.36 46.00
C PRO A 354 40.07 19.26 47.08
N LYS A 355 40.67 18.58 48.06
CA LYS A 355 41.46 19.12 49.17
C LYS A 355 42.76 19.74 48.66
N THR A 356 43.15 20.89 49.19
CA THR A 356 44.56 21.31 49.28
C THR A 356 44.82 21.91 50.66
N GLU A 357 45.70 21.24 51.40
CA GLU A 357 46.39 21.76 52.58
C GLU A 357 47.39 22.85 52.16
N GLY A 358 47.57 23.87 53.01
CA GLY A 358 48.61 24.88 52.81
C GLY A 358 48.52 26.05 53.77
N LYS A 359 48.97 25.83 55.01
CA LYS A 359 49.17 26.85 56.07
C LYS A 359 50.09 28.01 55.64
N LYS A 360 49.75 29.21 56.12
CA LYS A 360 50.56 30.37 56.59
C LYS A 360 49.78 31.65 56.20
N LYS A 361 49.44 32.59 57.08
CA LYS A 361 49.86 32.93 58.44
C LYS A 361 48.69 33.67 59.11
#